data_AF-A0A1C7CYV1-F1
#
_entry.id   AF-A0A1C7CYV1-F1
#
_cell.length_a   1.000
_cell.length_b   1.000
_cell.length_c   1.000
_cell.angle_alpha   90.00
_cell.angle_beta   90.00
_cell.angle_gamma   90.00
#
_symmetry.space_group_name_H-M   'P 1'
#
loop_
_entity.id
_entity.type
_entity.pdbx_description
1 polymer ?
#
loop_
_entity_poly.entity_id
_entity_poly.type
_entity_poly.pdbx_seq_one_letter_code
_entity_poly.pdbx_strand_id
1 'polypeptide(L)'
;MDEVEYDITKARQKKTKVGSYRIRPDGTQERKKVPLAQSEAFLIDLLDKVCMRMNDYQLEDDPVTKQKYFRRYAPRKGDKIYKEYKKFFFYSDAFRPLKFACEAIIEKYEDEIFELIAQEANHLADMLCNEKSDLCGTPTNSPEP
;
A
#
# COMPACT_ATOMS: atom_id res chain seq x y z
N MET A 1 0.94 -0.99 5.21
CA MET A 1 0.35 0.13 4.44
C MET A 1 1.35 0.80 3.51
N ASP A 2 2.66 0.69 3.76
CA ASP A 2 3.72 1.32 2.94
C ASP A 2 3.63 1.04 1.43
N GLU A 3 3.27 -0.18 1.02
CA GLU A 3 3.16 -0.54 -0.39
C GLU A 3 2.01 0.21 -1.10
N VAL A 4 0.92 0.48 -0.38
CA VAL A 4 -0.22 1.25 -0.88
C VAL A 4 0.22 2.71 -1.05
N GLU A 5 0.83 3.30 -0.02
CA GLU A 5 1.30 4.69 -0.03
C GLU A 5 2.37 4.94 -1.11
N TYR A 6 3.29 3.99 -1.32
CA TYR A 6 4.29 4.05 -2.38
C TYR A 6 3.65 4.15 -3.78
N ASP A 7 2.66 3.30 -4.08
CA ASP A 7 2.03 3.28 -5.39
C ASP A 7 1.08 4.46 -5.61
N ILE A 8 0.38 4.92 -4.56
CA ILE A 8 -0.43 6.15 -4.62
C ILE A 8 0.46 7.35 -4.91
N THR A 9 1.60 7.49 -4.22
CA THR A 9 2.53 8.61 -4.44
C THR A 9 3.01 8.64 -5.90
N LYS A 10 3.31 7.47 -6.45
CA LYS A 10 3.68 7.31 -7.86
C LYS A 10 2.51 7.58 -8.81
N ALA A 11 1.30 7.21 -8.43
CA ALA A 11 0.09 7.46 -9.21
C ALA A 11 -0.31 8.94 -9.23
N ARG A 12 -0.08 9.68 -8.14
CA ARG A 12 -0.30 11.14 -8.08
C ARG A 12 0.54 11.89 -9.13
N GLN A 13 1.73 11.40 -9.43
CA GLN A 13 2.60 11.96 -10.48
C GLN A 13 2.13 11.64 -11.91
N LYS A 14 1.19 10.69 -12.08
CA LYS A 14 0.65 10.28 -13.38
C LYS A 14 -0.75 10.87 -13.59
N LYS A 15 -1.06 11.26 -14.83
CA LYS A 15 -2.39 11.74 -15.21
C LYS A 15 -3.10 10.70 -16.07
N THR A 16 -4.38 10.47 -15.79
CA THR A 16 -5.27 9.65 -16.61
C THR A 16 -6.40 10.50 -17.21
N LYS A 17 -6.98 10.01 -18.31
CA LYS A 17 -8.08 10.69 -19.01
C LYS A 17 -9.40 10.13 -18.48
N VAL A 18 -10.27 10.98 -17.94
CA VAL A 18 -11.60 10.64 -17.44
C VAL A 18 -12.68 11.47 -18.14
N GLY A 19 -13.81 10.83 -18.48
CA GLY A 19 -14.96 11.43 -19.18
C GLY A 19 -14.66 11.98 -20.59
N SER A 20 -15.62 12.46 -21.38
CA SER A 20 -16.95 11.90 -21.66
C SER A 20 -16.92 11.29 -23.08
N TYR A 21 -17.78 10.31 -23.37
CA TYR A 21 -17.92 9.78 -24.74
C TYR A 21 -18.60 10.76 -25.71
N ARG A 22 -19.08 11.93 -25.25
CA ARG A 22 -19.70 12.92 -26.13
C ARG A 22 -18.64 13.59 -26.99
N ILE A 23 -18.77 13.35 -28.28
CA ILE A 23 -18.05 14.04 -29.34
C ILE A 23 -18.87 15.30 -29.67
N ARG A 24 -18.21 16.46 -29.69
CA ARG A 24 -18.85 17.71 -30.10
C ARG A 24 -19.20 17.65 -31.60
N PRO A 25 -20.15 18.47 -32.09
CA PRO A 25 -20.51 18.49 -33.51
C PRO A 25 -19.33 18.81 -34.47
N ASP A 26 -18.27 19.43 -33.96
CA ASP A 26 -17.02 19.73 -34.67
C ASP A 26 -16.03 18.54 -34.73
N GLY A 27 -16.40 17.38 -34.19
CA GLY A 27 -15.56 16.18 -34.12
C GLY A 27 -14.54 16.20 -32.98
N THR A 28 -14.50 17.24 -32.15
CA THR A 28 -13.57 17.32 -31.03
C THR A 28 -14.14 16.61 -29.80
N GLN A 29 -13.26 15.96 -29.04
CA GLN A 29 -13.62 15.28 -27.80
C GLN A 29 -12.88 15.93 -26.63
N GLU A 30 -13.62 16.56 -25.74
CA GLU A 30 -13.04 17.04 -24.49
C GLU A 30 -12.86 15.88 -23.52
N ARG A 31 -11.60 15.60 -23.19
CA ARG A 31 -11.22 14.62 -22.18
C ARG A 31 -10.64 15.35 -20.98
N LYS A 32 -11.29 15.24 -19.82
CA LYS A 32 -10.75 15.79 -18.57
C LYS A 32 -9.55 14.93 -18.16
N LYS A 33 -8.44 15.55 -17.78
CA LYS A 33 -7.28 14.85 -17.22
C LYS A 33 -7.31 15.00 -15.71
N VAL A 34 -7.34 13.89 -14.99
CA VAL A 34 -7.24 13.86 -13.52
C VAL A 34 -6.00 13.05 -13.11
N PRO A 35 -5.46 13.25 -11.90
CA PRO A 35 -4.45 12.35 -11.35
C PRO A 35 -4.92 10.90 -11.35
N LEU A 36 -4.02 9.95 -11.63
CA LEU A 36 -4.37 8.52 -11.64
C LEU A 36 -4.83 8.03 -10.26
N ALA A 37 -4.31 8.64 -9.19
CA ALA A 37 -4.73 8.37 -7.81
C ALA A 37 -6.21 8.72 -7.53
N GLN A 38 -6.89 9.48 -8.40
CA GLN A 38 -8.32 9.79 -8.28
C GLN A 38 -9.20 8.83 -9.10
N SER A 39 -8.61 7.86 -9.79
CA SER A 39 -9.35 6.88 -10.57
C SER A 39 -9.73 5.69 -9.69
N GLU A 40 -11.00 5.55 -9.38
CA GLU A 40 -11.56 4.43 -8.59
C GLU A 40 -11.12 3.06 -9.13
N ALA A 41 -11.27 2.84 -10.45
CA ALA A 41 -10.84 1.59 -11.09
C ALA A 41 -9.34 1.29 -10.93
N PHE A 42 -8.50 2.32 -10.76
CA PHE A 42 -7.08 2.13 -10.49
C PHE A 42 -6.83 1.79 -9.02
N LEU A 43 -7.57 2.42 -8.11
CA LEU A 43 -7.45 2.17 -6.67
C LEU A 43 -7.89 0.75 -6.30
N ILE A 44 -9.00 0.26 -6.87
CA ILE A 44 -9.47 -1.12 -6.67
C ILE A 44 -8.39 -2.11 -7.15
N ASP A 45 -7.92 -1.95 -8.39
CA ASP A 45 -6.86 -2.81 -8.96
C ASP A 45 -5.55 -2.77 -8.15
N LEU A 46 -5.24 -1.62 -7.55
CA LEU A 46 -4.07 -1.44 -6.68
C LEU A 46 -4.23 -2.18 -5.36
N LEU A 47 -5.40 -2.08 -4.71
CA LEU A 47 -5.68 -2.75 -3.44
C LEU A 47 -5.73 -4.28 -3.61
N ASP A 48 -6.25 -4.80 -4.72
CA ASP A 48 -6.21 -6.24 -5.02
C ASP A 48 -4.77 -6.77 -5.16
N LYS A 49 -3.88 -5.97 -5.77
CA LYS A 49 -2.52 -6.41 -6.10
C LYS A 49 -1.54 -6.21 -4.96
N VAL A 50 -1.79 -5.29 -4.03
CA VAL A 50 -0.80 -4.94 -3.01
C VAL A 50 -0.50 -6.10 -2.07
N CYS A 51 -1.50 -6.89 -1.69
CA CYS A 51 -1.32 -8.02 -0.78
C CYS A 51 -0.52 -9.18 -1.40
N MET A 52 -0.48 -9.29 -2.73
CA MET A 52 0.39 -10.26 -3.41
C MET A 52 1.88 -9.97 -3.19
N ARG A 53 2.25 -8.70 -2.91
CA ARG A 53 3.63 -8.30 -2.61
C ARG A 53 4.05 -8.57 -1.16
N MET A 54 3.20 -9.17 -0.32
CA MET A 54 3.63 -9.58 1.02
C MET A 54 4.74 -10.64 0.98
N ASN A 55 4.93 -11.32 -0.17
CA ASN A 55 6.08 -12.19 -0.42
C ASN A 55 7.42 -11.43 -0.51
N ASP A 56 7.41 -10.10 -0.65
CA ASP A 56 8.61 -9.24 -0.62
C ASP A 56 9.09 -8.95 0.83
N TYR A 57 8.39 -9.48 1.82
CA TYR A 57 8.66 -9.29 3.25
C TYR A 57 9.12 -10.60 3.90
N GLN A 58 10.02 -10.46 4.87
CA GLN A 58 10.58 -11.54 5.66
C GLN A 58 10.31 -11.27 7.14
N LEU A 59 9.99 -12.33 7.88
CA LEU A 59 9.89 -12.29 9.33
C LEU A 59 11.31 -12.27 9.93
N GLU A 60 11.63 -11.21 10.65
CA GLU A 60 12.87 -11.03 11.40
C GLU A 60 12.56 -10.93 12.90
N ASP A 61 13.50 -11.37 13.72
CA ASP A 61 13.46 -11.17 15.17
C ASP A 61 14.31 -9.95 15.53
N ASP A 62 13.79 -9.08 16.39
CA ASP A 62 14.56 -8.00 16.98
C ASP A 62 15.70 -8.61 17.84
N PRO A 63 16.98 -8.23 17.59
CA PRO A 63 18.10 -8.79 18.32
C PRO A 63 18.01 -8.58 19.83
N VAL A 64 17.42 -7.46 20.26
CA VAL A 64 17.28 -7.01 21.65
C VAL A 64 15.97 -7.52 22.25
N THR A 65 14.83 -7.14 21.67
CA THR A 65 13.51 -7.39 22.28
C THR A 65 12.98 -8.79 21.98
N LYS A 66 13.59 -9.52 21.03
CA LYS A 66 13.09 -10.80 20.48
C LYS A 66 11.67 -10.70 19.92
N GLN A 67 11.16 -9.48 19.68
CA GLN A 67 9.88 -9.28 19.02
C GLN A 67 10.02 -9.59 17.53
N LYS A 68 9.00 -10.23 16.98
CA LYS A 68 8.92 -10.58 15.57
C LYS A 68 8.34 -9.41 14.78
N TYR A 69 9.01 -9.02 13.70
CA TYR A 69 8.52 -8.00 12.78
C TYR A 69 8.77 -8.39 11.34
N PHE A 70 7.91 -7.90 10.44
CA PHE A 70 8.08 -8.12 9.02
C PHE A 70 8.90 -6.99 8.40
N ARG A 71 10.03 -7.34 7.77
CA ARG A 71 10.89 -6.39 7.07
C ARG A 71 10.89 -6.67 5.57
N ARG A 72 10.77 -5.62 4.77
CA ARG A 72 10.86 -5.74 3.31
C ARG A 72 12.30 -6.09 2.92
N TYR A 73 12.49 -7.23 2.25
CA TYR A 73 13.80 -7.72 1.80
C TYR A 73 13.95 -7.71 0.29
N ALA A 74 12.88 -7.49 -0.50
CA ALA A 74 12.99 -7.32 -1.94
C ALA A 74 13.23 -5.84 -2.30
N PRO A 75 13.98 -5.50 -3.35
CA PRO A 75 14.07 -4.11 -3.84
C PRO A 75 12.77 -3.67 -4.53
N ARG A 76 12.42 -2.37 -4.53
CA ARG A 76 11.32 -1.84 -5.37
C ARG A 76 11.80 -1.67 -6.80
N LYS A 77 10.85 -1.50 -7.73
CA LYS A 77 11.16 -1.26 -9.14
C LYS A 77 11.91 0.06 -9.31
N GLY A 78 13.22 -0.03 -9.54
CA GLY A 78 14.13 1.12 -9.68
C GLY A 78 15.20 1.19 -8.59
N ASP A 79 15.08 0.40 -7.53
CA ASP A 79 16.08 0.33 -6.47
C ASP A 79 17.31 -0.48 -6.89
N LYS A 80 18.46 -0.17 -6.30
CA LYS A 80 19.69 -0.96 -6.50
C LYS A 80 19.50 -2.34 -5.89
N ILE A 81 19.62 -3.38 -6.72
CA ILE A 81 19.62 -4.78 -6.26
C ILE A 81 20.89 -5.01 -5.43
N TYR A 82 20.73 -5.24 -4.13
CA TYR A 82 21.83 -5.59 -3.24
C TYR A 82 22.23 -7.06 -3.42
N LYS A 83 23.51 -7.37 -3.18
CA LYS A 83 24.07 -8.72 -3.42
C LYS A 83 23.45 -9.76 -2.47
N GLU A 84 23.05 -9.33 -1.28
CA GLU A 84 22.35 -10.17 -0.31
C GLU A 84 21.00 -10.65 -0.83
N TYR A 85 20.32 -9.89 -1.71
CA TYR A 85 19.02 -10.28 -2.29
C TYR A 85 19.07 -11.64 -3.00
N LYS A 86 20.19 -11.93 -3.67
CA LYS A 86 20.40 -13.18 -4.42
C LYS A 86 20.67 -14.41 -3.51
N LYS A 87 20.88 -14.20 -2.20
CA LYS A 87 21.19 -15.25 -1.24
C LYS A 87 19.99 -15.71 -0.42
N PHE A 88 18.85 -15.00 -0.49
CA PHE A 88 17.66 -15.38 0.25
C PHE A 88 16.97 -16.57 -0.42
N PHE A 89 16.61 -17.56 0.39
CA PHE A 89 15.77 -18.68 -0.01
C PHE A 89 14.30 -18.30 0.25
N PHE A 90 13.48 -18.40 -0.80
CA PHE A 90 12.07 -18.07 -0.76
C PHE A 90 11.30 -19.17 -0.02
N TYR A 91 10.88 -18.90 1.21
CA TYR A 91 9.92 -19.78 1.91
C TYR A 91 8.51 -19.45 1.40
N SER A 92 7.91 -20.37 0.62
CA SER A 92 6.63 -20.12 -0.07
C SER A 92 5.44 -19.87 0.85
N ASP A 93 5.56 -20.21 2.14
CA ASP A 93 4.41 -20.22 3.05
C ASP A 93 4.54 -19.18 4.19
N ALA A 94 5.73 -18.63 4.42
CA ALA A 94 5.99 -17.71 5.52
C ALA A 94 5.26 -16.36 5.35
N PHE A 95 4.95 -15.98 4.11
CA PHE A 95 4.22 -14.74 3.82
C PHE A 95 2.69 -14.92 3.86
N ARG A 96 2.16 -16.15 3.89
CA ARG A 96 0.71 -16.40 3.86
C ARG A 96 -0.03 -15.69 5.01
N PRO A 97 0.45 -15.71 6.27
CA PRO A 97 -0.22 -14.99 7.34
C PRO A 97 -0.24 -13.48 7.11
N LEU A 98 0.85 -12.92 6.60
CA LEU A 98 0.95 -11.49 6.29
C LEU A 98 0.05 -11.11 5.12
N LYS A 99 -0.02 -11.95 4.09
CA LYS A 99 -0.94 -11.78 2.97
C LYS A 99 -2.39 -11.79 3.43
N PHE A 100 -2.77 -12.78 4.25
CA PHE A 100 -4.12 -12.89 4.79
C PHE A 100 -4.50 -11.68 5.64
N ALA A 101 -3.58 -11.22 6.50
CA ALA A 101 -3.79 -10.00 7.29
C ALA A 101 -3.97 -8.76 6.40
N CYS A 102 -3.17 -8.64 5.34
CA CYS A 102 -3.33 -7.56 4.37
C CYS A 102 -4.70 -7.60 3.69
N GLU A 103 -5.12 -8.76 3.20
CA GLU A 103 -6.43 -8.94 2.53
C GLU A 103 -7.57 -8.57 3.49
N ALA A 104 -7.52 -9.04 4.74
CA ALA A 104 -8.52 -8.73 5.75
C ALA A 104 -8.57 -7.23 6.12
N ILE A 105 -7.43 -6.55 6.18
CA ILE A 105 -7.37 -5.10 6.44
C ILE A 105 -7.97 -4.32 5.26
N ILE A 106 -7.59 -4.67 4.04
CA ILE A 106 -8.11 -4.00 2.84
C ILE A 106 -9.61 -4.19 2.71
N GLU A 107 -10.10 -5.43 2.85
CA GLU A 107 -11.52 -5.74 2.78
C GLU A 107 -12.32 -4.97 3.84
N LYS A 108 -11.78 -4.85 5.06
CA LYS A 108 -12.47 -4.17 6.15
C LYS A 108 -12.47 -2.65 6.03
N TYR A 109 -11.39 -2.06 5.52
CA TYR A 109 -11.16 -0.61 5.57
C TYR A 109 -11.03 0.03 4.18
N GLU A 110 -11.62 -0.59 3.14
CA GLU A 110 -11.55 -0.11 1.76
C GLU A 110 -12.05 1.33 1.62
N ASP A 111 -13.21 1.62 2.21
CA ASP A 111 -13.85 2.94 2.16
C ASP A 111 -12.98 4.01 2.85
N GLU A 112 -12.48 3.73 4.05
CA GLU A 112 -11.60 4.65 4.79
C GLU A 112 -10.27 4.87 4.05
N ILE A 113 -9.73 3.83 3.41
CA ILE A 113 -8.54 3.95 2.58
C ILE A 113 -8.83 4.91 1.42
N PHE A 114 -9.96 4.76 0.71
CA PHE A 114 -10.32 5.66 -0.39
C PHE A 114 -10.52 7.11 0.08
N GLU A 115 -11.16 7.32 1.23
CA GLU A 115 -11.32 8.64 1.84
C GLU A 115 -9.96 9.30 2.13
N LEU A 116 -9.04 8.58 2.77
CA LEU A 116 -7.71 9.09 3.11
C LEU A 116 -6.88 9.40 1.86
N ILE A 117 -7.01 8.60 0.80
CA ILE A 117 -6.36 8.85 -0.49
C ILE A 117 -6.89 10.13 -1.13
N ALA A 118 -8.21 10.33 -1.11
CA ALA A 118 -8.88 11.49 -1.68
C ALA A 118 -8.54 12.79 -0.94
N GLN A 119 -8.31 12.72 0.37
CA GLN A 119 -7.86 13.85 1.20
C GLN A 119 -6.38 14.22 0.98
N GLU A 120 -5.69 13.52 0.08
CA GLU A 120 -4.26 13.67 -0.19
C GLU A 120 -3.36 13.51 1.03
N ALA A 121 -3.85 12.84 2.06
CA ALA A 121 -3.23 12.88 3.36
C ALA A 121 -1.81 12.30 3.33
N ASN A 122 -0.88 13.03 3.93
CA ASN A 122 0.50 12.58 4.11
C ASN A 122 0.49 11.64 5.32
N HIS A 123 1.01 10.42 5.21
CA HIS A 123 0.98 9.38 6.27
C HIS A 123 -0.32 8.57 6.36
N LEU A 124 -0.74 7.98 5.22
CA LEU A 124 -1.93 7.13 5.13
C LEU A 124 -1.91 5.97 6.14
N ALA A 125 -0.73 5.39 6.37
CA ALA A 125 -0.53 4.32 7.35
C ALA A 125 -0.93 4.76 8.77
N ASP A 126 -0.47 5.93 9.21
CA ASP A 126 -0.65 6.39 10.58
C ASP A 126 -2.10 6.77 10.86
N MET A 127 -2.77 7.47 9.94
CA MET A 127 -4.19 7.81 10.14
C MET A 127 -5.08 6.57 10.08
N LEU A 128 -4.82 5.64 9.14
CA LEU A 128 -5.60 4.42 9.10
C LEU A 128 -5.41 3.60 10.39
N CYS A 129 -4.16 3.47 10.84
CA CYS A 129 -3.81 2.58 11.93
C CYS A 129 -4.13 3.12 13.33
N ASN A 130 -4.18 4.44 13.51
CA ASN A 130 -4.43 5.09 14.81
C ASN A 130 -5.80 5.78 14.89
N GLU A 131 -6.30 6.39 13.82
CA GLU A 131 -7.53 7.19 13.85
C GLU A 131 -8.76 6.42 13.37
N LYS A 132 -8.56 5.51 12.41
CA LYS A 132 -9.65 4.77 11.76
C LYS A 132 -9.71 3.29 12.19
N SER A 133 -8.67 2.79 12.85
CA SER A 133 -8.62 1.41 13.34
C SER A 133 -7.85 1.31 14.65
N ASP A 134 -8.10 0.25 15.41
CA ASP A 134 -7.32 -0.11 16.61
C ASP A 134 -6.18 -1.09 16.26
N LEU A 135 -5.65 -1.02 15.04
CA LEU A 135 -4.62 -1.94 14.56
C LEU A 135 -3.24 -1.61 15.14
N CYS A 136 -2.97 -0.33 15.37
CA CYS A 136 -1.76 0.13 16.03
C CYS A 136 -2.09 0.39 17.50
N GLY A 137 -1.45 -0.35 18.39
CA GLY A 137 -1.43 0.05 19.79
C GLY A 137 -0.65 1.34 19.94
N THR A 138 -1.15 2.28 20.76
CA THR A 138 -0.25 3.24 21.41
C THR A 138 0.89 2.43 22.02
N PRO A 139 2.17 2.80 21.84
CA PRO A 139 3.26 2.06 22.44
C PRO A 139 2.95 1.96 23.93
N THR A 140 2.61 0.76 24.38
CA THR A 140 2.41 0.49 25.80
C THR A 140 3.78 0.71 26.40
N ASN A 141 4.03 1.93 26.89
CA ASN A 141 5.04 2.17 27.87
C ASN A 141 4.62 1.32 29.07
N SER A 142 5.08 0.09 29.08
CA SER A 142 5.20 -0.68 30.30
C SER A 142 6.61 -0.46 30.83
N PRO A 143 6.88 0.57 31.64
CA PRO A 143 7.74 0.35 32.78
C PRO A 143 6.91 -0.40 33.84
N GLU A 144 7.39 -1.61 34.14
CA GLU A 144 7.34 -2.39 35.38
C GLU A 144 6.66 -1.78 36.64
N PRO A 145 6.12 -2.64 37.53
CA PRO A 145 6.97 -3.41 38.46
C PRO A 145 6.78 -4.93 38.43
#